data_AF-U5BRD6-F1
#
_entry.id   AF-U5BRD6-F1
#
_cell.length_a   1.000
_cell.length_b   1.000
_cell.length_c   1.000
_cell.angle_alpha   90.00
_cell.angle_beta   90.00
_cell.angle_gamma   90.00
#
_symmetry.space_group_name_H-M   'P 1'
#
loop_
_entity.id
_entity.type
_entity.pdbx_description
1 polymer ?
#
loop_
_entity_poly.entity_id
_entity_poly.type
_entity_poly.pdbx_seq_one_letter_code
_entity_poly.pdbx_strand_id
1 'polypeptide(L)'
;MKKISILLAILMSFSLSDILAQKVDGRISISGFQNGQTLKEATAVDLFKSFRDGTYKINFSYKADNVGKRGLVVFDMKTSVRYNGKLISETTRSNWPWLPGDMFVPIESFDLISALQKFTFDVPSANVREIKKPDSKQYARETDLPLPKGKYEVTLQMIGKPGSDFGTLAPARFSFEVK
;
A
#
# COMPACT_ATOMS: atom_id res chain seq x y z
N MET A 1 -31.97 -32.41 -43.54
CA MET A 1 -30.87 -32.68 -42.59
C MET A 1 -29.60 -31.86 -42.85
N LYS A 2 -29.12 -31.72 -44.11
CA LYS A 2 -27.90 -30.93 -44.44
C LYS A 2 -27.92 -29.44 -43.99
N LYS A 3 -29.10 -28.78 -43.99
CA LYS A 3 -29.22 -27.36 -43.61
C LYS A 3 -29.10 -27.12 -42.08
N ILE A 4 -29.41 -28.12 -41.26
CA ILE A 4 -29.28 -28.04 -39.79
C ILE A 4 -27.81 -28.18 -39.36
N SER A 5 -27.04 -29.02 -40.04
CA SER A 5 -25.59 -29.16 -39.80
C SER A 5 -24.80 -27.88 -40.09
N ILE A 6 -25.24 -27.08 -41.07
CA ILE A 6 -24.60 -25.78 -41.38
C ILE A 6 -24.89 -24.76 -40.28
N LEU A 7 -26.12 -24.72 -39.76
CA LEU A 7 -26.48 -23.82 -38.66
C LEU A 7 -25.72 -24.16 -37.36
N LEU A 8 -25.54 -25.45 -37.08
CA LEU A 8 -24.77 -25.92 -35.92
C LEU A 8 -23.27 -25.60 -36.05
N ALA A 9 -22.72 -25.68 -37.26
CA ALA A 9 -21.33 -25.31 -37.54
C ALA A 9 -21.08 -23.80 -37.40
N ILE A 10 -22.04 -22.95 -37.80
CA ILE A 10 -21.93 -21.49 -37.63
C ILE A 10 -22.05 -21.09 -36.14
N LEU A 11 -22.88 -21.78 -35.35
CA LEU A 11 -23.02 -21.50 -33.92
C LEU A 11 -21.77 -21.87 -33.10
N MET A 12 -21.03 -22.92 -33.50
CA MET A 12 -19.76 -23.28 -32.85
C MET A 12 -18.60 -22.31 -33.14
N SER A 13 -18.68 -21.55 -34.23
CA SER A 13 -17.63 -20.59 -34.62
C SER A 13 -17.53 -19.34 -33.72
N PHE A 14 -18.56 -19.07 -32.91
CA PHE A 14 -18.62 -17.86 -32.06
C PHE A 14 -18.08 -18.05 -30.63
N SER A 15 -17.56 -19.25 -30.29
CA SER A 15 -17.20 -19.60 -28.91
C SER A 15 -15.71 -19.51 -28.57
N LEU A 16 -14.87 -18.92 -29.43
CA LEU A 16 -13.40 -18.88 -29.26
C LEU A 16 -12.84 -17.46 -29.13
N SER A 17 -13.59 -16.53 -28.55
CA SER A 17 -12.95 -15.34 -27.99
C SER A 17 -12.29 -15.75 -26.66
N ASP A 18 -11.02 -16.16 -26.74
CA ASP A 18 -10.14 -16.29 -25.59
C ASP A 18 -10.15 -14.95 -24.84
N ILE A 19 -10.86 -14.90 -23.71
CA ILE A 19 -10.67 -13.83 -22.73
C ILE A 19 -9.28 -14.10 -22.17
N LEU A 20 -8.26 -13.53 -22.78
CA LEU A 20 -6.89 -13.60 -22.27
C LEU A 20 -6.90 -12.92 -20.90
N ALA A 21 -6.95 -13.74 -19.85
CA ALA A 21 -6.95 -13.25 -18.49
C ALA A 21 -5.67 -12.45 -18.25
N GLN A 22 -5.83 -11.25 -17.70
CA GLN A 22 -4.70 -10.37 -17.42
C GLN A 22 -3.89 -10.96 -16.27
N LYS A 23 -2.70 -11.50 -16.58
CA LYS A 23 -1.76 -11.99 -15.58
C LYS A 23 -0.89 -10.85 -15.06
N VAL A 24 -0.84 -10.69 -13.74
CA VAL A 24 -0.03 -9.67 -13.07
C VAL A 24 0.81 -10.30 -11.96
N ASP A 25 2.13 -10.27 -12.10
CA ASP A 25 3.08 -10.75 -11.09
C ASP A 25 3.97 -9.60 -10.63
N GLY A 26 4.19 -9.43 -9.34
CA GLY A 26 4.94 -8.29 -8.83
C GLY A 26 5.30 -8.36 -7.35
N ARG A 27 6.06 -7.36 -6.91
CA ARG A 27 6.48 -7.20 -5.53
C ARG A 27 6.63 -5.74 -5.17
N ILE A 28 6.25 -5.41 -3.95
CA ILE A 28 6.69 -4.19 -3.29
C ILE A 28 7.85 -4.54 -2.35
N SER A 29 8.84 -3.66 -2.29
CA SER A 29 10.00 -3.81 -1.41
C SER A 29 10.41 -2.48 -0.83
N ILE A 30 11.09 -2.53 0.32
CA ILE A 30 11.55 -1.33 1.02
C ILE A 30 13.04 -1.47 1.22
N SER A 31 13.75 -0.37 0.95
CA SER A 31 15.19 -0.24 1.19
C SER A 31 15.44 0.81 2.26
N GLY A 32 16.56 0.68 2.97
CA GLY A 32 16.94 1.56 4.08
C GLY A 32 16.39 1.12 5.45
N PHE A 33 15.44 0.18 5.50
CA PHE A 33 14.99 -0.46 6.75
C PHE A 33 15.68 -1.80 6.96
N GLN A 34 16.30 -1.98 8.12
CA GLN A 34 16.63 -3.30 8.66
C GLN A 34 15.49 -3.76 9.58
N ASN A 35 15.06 -5.02 9.45
CA ASN A 35 13.98 -5.56 10.27
C ASN A 35 14.32 -5.48 11.77
N GLY A 36 13.45 -4.84 12.54
CA GLY A 36 13.62 -4.66 13.98
C GLY A 36 14.62 -3.58 14.37
N GLN A 37 15.05 -2.73 13.43
CA GLN A 37 15.97 -1.64 13.76
C GLN A 37 15.34 -0.64 14.75
N THR A 38 16.17 -0.02 15.59
CA THR A 38 15.73 1.14 16.35
C THR A 38 15.51 2.32 15.40
N LEU A 39 14.31 2.90 15.44
CA LEU A 39 13.94 4.07 14.65
C LEU A 39 14.71 5.29 15.15
N LYS A 40 15.31 6.05 14.23
CA LYS A 40 16.05 7.28 14.58
C LYS A 40 15.12 8.49 14.65
N GLU A 41 14.03 8.44 13.90
CA GLU A 41 13.03 9.48 13.78
C GLU A 41 12.14 9.51 15.03
N ALA A 42 12.03 10.69 15.65
CA ALA A 42 11.28 10.85 16.89
C ALA A 42 9.76 10.94 16.64
N THR A 43 9.37 11.50 15.49
CA THR A 43 7.98 11.80 15.14
C THR A 43 7.57 11.11 13.84
N ALA A 44 6.26 10.96 13.61
CA ALA A 44 5.74 10.49 12.33
C ALA A 44 6.13 11.41 11.16
N VAL A 45 6.29 12.73 11.41
CA VAL A 45 6.69 13.70 10.39
C VAL A 45 8.16 13.57 10.02
N ASP A 46 9.04 13.27 10.98
CA ASP A 46 10.46 13.02 10.66
C ASP A 46 10.63 11.70 9.91
N LEU A 47 9.80 10.69 10.21
CA LEU A 47 9.72 9.48 9.41
C LEU A 47 9.24 9.78 7.98
N PHE A 48 8.23 10.62 7.82
CA PHE A 48 7.78 11.08 6.51
C PHE A 48 8.89 11.75 5.71
N LYS A 49 9.63 12.69 6.32
CA LYS A 49 10.79 13.34 5.68
C LYS A 49 11.82 12.31 5.24
N SER A 50 12.11 11.31 6.07
CA SER A 50 13.08 10.25 5.73
C SER A 50 12.67 9.40 4.53
N PHE A 51 11.36 9.16 4.33
CA PHE A 51 10.88 8.57 3.08
C PHE A 51 11.01 9.52 1.89
N ARG A 52 10.62 10.79 2.08
CA ARG A 52 10.64 11.81 1.03
C ARG A 52 12.05 12.12 0.51
N ASP A 53 13.03 12.16 1.41
CA ASP A 53 14.43 12.43 1.11
C ASP A 53 15.17 11.18 0.61
N GLY A 54 14.50 10.02 0.59
CA GLY A 54 15.02 8.78 0.05
C GLY A 54 15.94 8.00 0.99
N THR A 55 15.99 8.33 2.28
CA THR A 55 16.59 7.47 3.31
C THR A 55 15.91 6.11 3.33
N TYR A 56 14.58 6.11 3.23
CA TYR A 56 13.76 4.92 3.04
C TYR A 56 13.08 4.98 1.68
N LYS A 57 13.23 3.95 0.84
CA LYS A 57 12.61 3.94 -0.50
C LYS A 57 11.71 2.73 -0.67
N ILE A 58 10.50 2.99 -1.15
CA ILE A 58 9.55 1.96 -1.54
C ILE A 58 9.69 1.76 -3.05
N ASN A 59 9.97 0.52 -3.44
CA ASN A 59 10.06 0.11 -4.84
C ASN A 59 8.90 -0.84 -5.14
N PHE A 60 8.16 -0.56 -6.20
CA PHE A 60 7.20 -1.49 -6.78
C PHE A 60 7.72 -1.95 -8.14
N SER A 61 7.78 -3.27 -8.31
CA SER A 61 8.18 -3.91 -9.55
C SER A 61 7.11 -4.90 -9.93
N TYR A 62 6.55 -4.77 -11.13
CA TYR A 62 5.59 -5.74 -11.62
C TYR A 62 5.61 -5.88 -13.13
N LYS A 63 5.18 -7.06 -13.57
CA LYS A 63 4.94 -7.39 -14.98
C LYS A 63 3.46 -7.62 -15.17
N ALA A 64 2.95 -7.20 -16.31
CA ALA A 64 1.56 -7.44 -16.68
C ALA A 64 1.48 -7.76 -18.17
N ASP A 65 0.82 -8.87 -18.47
CA ASP A 65 0.49 -9.27 -19.84
C ASP A 65 -0.93 -8.81 -20.19
N ASN A 66 -1.21 -8.58 -21.48
CA ASN A 66 -2.54 -8.20 -21.97
C ASN A 66 -3.12 -6.93 -21.30
N VAL A 67 -2.27 -5.98 -20.92
CA VAL A 67 -2.71 -4.67 -20.45
C VAL A 67 -3.50 -3.97 -21.56
N GLY A 68 -4.65 -3.36 -21.21
CA GLY A 68 -5.52 -2.71 -22.18
C GLY A 68 -4.82 -1.59 -22.96
N LYS A 69 -5.50 -0.98 -23.95
CA LYS A 69 -4.92 -0.02 -24.91
C LYS A 69 -4.06 1.12 -24.32
N ARG A 70 -4.24 1.47 -23.05
CA ARG A 70 -3.49 2.52 -22.34
C ARG A 70 -2.26 2.02 -21.57
N GLY A 71 -2.04 0.70 -21.50
CA GLY A 71 -0.92 0.09 -20.79
C GLY A 71 -0.97 0.20 -19.27
N LEU A 72 -2.11 0.57 -18.69
CA LEU A 72 -2.27 0.83 -17.26
C LEU A 72 -2.91 -0.36 -16.53
N VAL A 73 -2.45 -0.59 -15.30
CA VAL A 73 -3.07 -1.52 -14.36
C VAL A 73 -3.48 -0.74 -13.11
N VAL A 74 -4.67 -1.03 -12.61
CA VAL A 74 -5.21 -0.33 -11.43
C VAL A 74 -5.05 -1.23 -10.21
N PHE A 75 -4.46 -0.68 -9.16
CA PHE A 75 -4.26 -1.36 -7.89
C PHE A 75 -4.91 -0.60 -6.74
N ASP A 76 -5.34 -1.36 -5.74
CA ASP A 76 -5.72 -0.86 -4.43
C ASP A 76 -4.51 -0.97 -3.50
N MET A 77 -4.20 0.10 -2.78
CA MET A 77 -3.01 0.21 -1.95
C MET A 77 -3.40 0.03 -0.49
N LYS A 78 -2.99 -1.11 0.10
CA LYS A 78 -3.34 -1.46 1.47
C LYS A 78 -2.18 -1.20 2.42
N THR A 79 -2.49 -0.55 3.54
CA THR A 79 -1.56 -0.30 4.65
C THR A 79 -2.06 -1.01 5.89
N SER A 80 -1.21 -1.79 6.55
CA SER A 80 -1.50 -2.38 7.85
C SER A 80 -0.38 -2.06 8.83
N VAL A 81 -0.74 -1.58 10.02
CA VAL A 81 0.22 -1.21 11.07
C VAL A 81 -0.18 -1.90 12.36
N ARG A 82 0.77 -2.64 12.94
CA ARG A 82 0.67 -3.24 14.27
C ARG A 82 1.64 -2.57 15.23
N TYR A 83 1.20 -2.40 16.47
CA TYR A 83 1.99 -1.93 17.60
C TYR A 83 1.96 -2.99 18.70
N ASN A 84 3.13 -3.45 19.12
CA ASN A 84 3.31 -4.54 20.08
C ASN A 84 2.42 -5.76 19.75
N GLY A 85 2.36 -6.13 18.47
CA GLY A 85 1.56 -7.25 17.95
C GLY A 85 0.06 -6.96 17.73
N LYS A 86 -0.49 -5.87 18.30
CA LYS A 86 -1.89 -5.47 18.12
C LYS A 86 -2.05 -4.62 16.87
N LEU A 87 -3.06 -4.91 16.05
CA LEU A 87 -3.42 -4.06 14.90
C LEU A 87 -3.93 -2.70 15.39
N ILE A 88 -3.28 -1.62 14.95
CA ILE A 88 -3.65 -0.24 15.29
C ILE A 88 -4.24 0.53 14.11
N SER A 89 -3.95 0.09 12.89
CA SER A 89 -4.55 0.67 11.68
C SER A 89 -4.53 -0.33 10.54
N GLU A 90 -5.61 -0.33 9.76
CA GLU A 90 -5.71 -0.98 8.46
C GLU A 90 -6.51 -0.08 7.52
N THR A 91 -5.91 0.29 6.40
CA THR A 91 -6.54 1.17 5.41
C THR A 91 -6.29 0.66 4.00
N THR A 92 -7.18 1.05 3.08
CA THR A 92 -7.05 0.76 1.66
C THR A 92 -7.37 2.03 0.87
N ARG A 93 -6.48 2.41 -0.04
CA ARG A 93 -6.73 3.46 -1.04
C ARG A 93 -6.96 2.81 -2.39
N SER A 94 -8.16 2.94 -2.92
CA SER A 94 -8.54 2.23 -4.15
C SER A 94 -8.19 2.99 -5.42
N ASN A 95 -8.14 2.25 -6.52
CA ASN A 95 -8.13 2.78 -7.89
C ASN A 95 -6.88 3.56 -8.31
N TRP A 96 -5.68 3.19 -7.83
CA TRP A 96 -4.44 3.84 -8.25
C TRP A 96 -3.91 3.26 -9.57
N PRO A 97 -3.75 4.08 -10.63
CA PRO A 97 -3.23 3.60 -11.90
C PRO A 97 -1.70 3.55 -11.89
N TRP A 98 -1.14 2.43 -12.35
CA TRP A 98 0.29 2.19 -12.44
C TRP A 98 0.67 1.67 -13.83
N LEU A 99 1.91 1.94 -14.24
CA LEU A 99 2.51 1.40 -15.46
C LEU A 99 3.40 0.19 -15.11
N PRO A 100 3.37 -0.91 -15.89
CA PRO A 100 4.25 -2.05 -15.68
C PRO A 100 5.73 -1.65 -15.72
N GLY A 101 6.54 -2.31 -14.89
CA GLY A 101 7.97 -2.05 -14.76
C GLY A 101 8.40 -1.79 -13.33
N ASP A 102 9.58 -1.20 -13.19
CA ASP A 102 10.20 -0.84 -11.92
C ASP A 102 9.96 0.65 -11.62
N MET A 103 9.45 0.93 -10.43
CA MET A 103 9.14 2.30 -10.05
C MET A 103 9.25 2.56 -8.56
N PHE A 104 9.60 3.82 -8.23
CA PHE A 104 9.51 4.33 -6.88
C PHE A 104 8.06 4.67 -6.55
N VAL A 105 7.62 4.27 -5.36
CA VAL A 105 6.31 4.58 -4.83
C VAL A 105 6.48 5.60 -3.70
N PRO A 106 5.83 6.77 -3.77
CA PRO A 106 5.88 7.73 -2.68
C PRO A 106 5.18 7.14 -1.45
N ILE A 107 5.68 7.46 -0.25
CA ILE A 107 5.07 6.98 1.00
C ILE A 107 3.63 7.49 1.14
N GLU A 108 3.33 8.63 0.54
CA GLU A 108 2.00 9.26 0.47
C GLU A 108 0.96 8.40 -0.22
N SER A 109 1.37 7.42 -1.03
CA SER A 109 0.45 6.46 -1.62
C SER A 109 -0.08 5.43 -0.60
N PHE A 110 0.52 5.38 0.59
CA PHE A 110 0.11 4.57 1.74
C PHE A 110 -0.28 5.47 2.92
N ASP A 111 -1.10 4.96 3.85
CA ASP A 111 -1.55 5.73 5.01
C ASP A 111 -0.66 5.53 6.25
N LEU A 112 0.60 5.09 6.07
CA LEU A 112 1.47 4.79 7.21
C LEU A 112 1.64 6.01 8.13
N ILE A 113 1.97 7.16 7.56
CA ILE A 113 2.24 8.38 8.33
C ILE A 113 0.98 8.83 9.06
N SER A 114 -0.17 8.87 8.37
CA SER A 114 -1.45 9.23 8.96
C SER A 114 -1.89 8.25 10.05
N ALA A 115 -1.64 6.95 9.87
CA ALA A 115 -1.93 5.93 10.87
C ALA A 115 -1.11 6.13 12.15
N LEU A 116 0.19 6.42 12.02
CA LEU A 116 1.07 6.69 13.15
C LEU A 116 0.69 7.98 13.89
N GLN A 117 0.38 9.05 13.15
CA GLN A 117 -0.09 10.30 13.74
C GLN A 117 -1.38 10.09 14.54
N LYS A 118 -2.40 9.48 13.93
CA LYS A 118 -3.67 9.17 14.59
C LYS A 118 -3.46 8.35 15.87
N PHE A 119 -2.68 7.27 15.78
CA PHE A 119 -2.39 6.43 16.94
C PHE A 119 -1.69 7.20 18.06
N THR A 120 -0.80 8.13 17.72
CA THR A 120 -0.09 8.96 18.70
C THR A 120 -1.03 9.92 19.43
N PHE A 121 -2.12 10.39 18.80
CA PHE A 121 -3.18 11.13 19.49
C PHE A 121 -4.00 10.26 20.43
N ASP A 122 -4.35 9.06 19.96
CA ASP A 122 -5.26 8.16 20.67
C ASP A 122 -4.58 7.48 21.88
N VAL A 123 -3.26 7.32 21.85
CA VAL A 123 -2.49 6.82 22.99
C VAL A 123 -2.08 8.00 23.86
N PRO A 124 -2.50 8.06 25.14
CA PRO A 124 -1.97 9.03 26.09
C PRO A 124 -0.49 8.70 26.30
N SER A 125 0.38 9.33 25.52
CA SER A 125 1.77 9.48 25.96
C SER A 125 1.72 10.20 27.30
N ALA A 126 2.47 9.75 28.29
CA ALA A 126 2.41 10.20 29.69
C ALA A 126 2.56 11.73 29.92
N ASN A 127 2.71 12.52 28.85
CA ASN A 127 2.87 13.97 28.85
C ASN A 127 1.78 14.74 28.05
N VAL A 128 0.76 14.09 27.50
CA VAL A 128 -0.27 14.80 26.70
C VAL A 128 -1.44 15.22 27.61
N ARG A 129 -1.34 16.43 28.17
CA ARG A 129 -2.48 17.11 28.81
C ARG A 129 -3.61 17.28 27.79
N GLU A 130 -4.85 17.00 28.22
CA GLU A 130 -6.09 17.09 27.43
C GLU A 130 -6.05 18.19 26.37
N ILE A 131 -6.14 17.78 25.09
CA ILE A 131 -6.17 18.71 23.97
C ILE A 131 -7.63 19.17 23.76
N LYS A 132 -7.95 20.41 24.16
CA LYS A 132 -9.19 21.13 23.78
C LYS A 132 -9.03 21.79 22.40
N LYS A 133 -10.16 21.97 21.70
CA LYS A 133 -10.39 22.25 20.26
C LYS A 133 -9.45 23.21 19.48
N PRO A 134 -9.43 23.05 18.13
CA PRO A 134 -8.91 23.88 17.04
C PRO A 134 -8.33 25.28 17.20
N ASP A 135 -7.04 25.51 17.38
CA ASP A 135 -6.42 26.77 16.94
C ASP A 135 -5.27 26.48 15.98
N SER A 136 -4.89 27.40 15.08
CA SER A 136 -3.86 27.15 14.04
C SER A 136 -2.48 26.73 14.58
N LYS A 137 -2.20 27.02 15.87
CA LYS A 137 -1.02 26.55 16.61
C LYS A 137 -1.11 25.07 17.03
N GLN A 138 -2.28 24.45 16.92
CA GLN A 138 -2.56 23.07 17.28
C GLN A 138 -2.03 22.10 16.21
N TYR A 139 -2.23 22.38 14.92
CA TYR A 139 -1.71 21.54 13.83
C TYR A 139 -0.17 21.36 13.87
N ALA A 140 0.55 22.41 14.30
CA ALA A 140 2.00 22.32 14.52
C ALA A 140 2.34 21.41 15.72
N ARG A 141 1.59 21.49 16.82
CA ARG A 141 1.79 20.60 17.98
C ARG A 141 1.41 19.15 17.71
N GLU A 142 0.41 18.96 16.85
CA GLU A 142 -0.10 17.66 16.43
C GLU A 142 0.93 16.89 15.57
N THR A 143 1.69 17.60 14.75
CA THR A 143 2.71 17.02 13.87
C THR A 143 4.01 16.67 14.58
N ASP A 144 4.28 17.31 15.73
CA ASP A 144 5.50 17.14 16.53
C ASP A 144 5.35 16.13 17.68
N LEU A 145 4.24 15.40 17.78
CA LEU A 145 4.07 14.41 18.84
C LEU A 145 5.06 13.24 18.67
N PRO A 146 5.77 12.85 19.74
CA PRO A 146 6.70 11.74 19.69
C PRO A 146 5.95 10.41 19.52
N LEU A 147 6.50 9.52 18.70
CA LEU A 147 5.94 8.18 18.54
C LEU A 147 5.97 7.43 19.89
N PRO A 148 4.89 6.71 20.27
CA PRO A 148 4.90 5.85 21.44
C PRO A 148 6.03 4.81 21.39
N LYS A 149 6.69 4.60 22.53
CA LYS A 149 7.77 3.61 22.63
C LYS A 149 7.22 2.20 22.45
N GLY A 150 7.88 1.39 21.63
CA GLY A 150 7.47 0.01 21.39
C GLY A 150 7.81 -0.48 19.99
N LYS A 151 7.35 -1.68 19.67
CA LYS A 151 7.60 -2.35 18.41
C LYS A 151 6.48 -2.07 17.42
N TYR A 152 6.85 -1.60 16.23
CA TYR A 152 5.95 -1.39 15.11
C TYR A 152 6.22 -2.42 14.02
N GLU A 153 5.17 -2.98 13.44
CA GLU A 153 5.23 -3.88 12.29
C GLU A 153 4.30 -3.34 11.21
N VAL A 154 4.85 -3.13 10.02
CA VAL A 154 4.15 -2.49 8.90
C VAL A 154 4.11 -3.45 7.73
N THR A 155 2.93 -3.54 7.10
CA THR A 155 2.74 -4.23 5.83
C THR A 155 2.16 -3.27 4.81
N LEU A 156 2.85 -3.11 3.68
CA LEU A 156 2.38 -2.37 2.51
C LEU A 156 2.08 -3.35 1.38
N GLN A 157 0.92 -3.20 0.73
CA GLN A 157 0.48 -4.14 -0.31
C GLN A 157 -0.11 -3.39 -1.51
N MET A 158 0.17 -3.93 -2.69
CA MET A 158 -0.61 -3.67 -3.90
C MET A 158 -1.61 -4.81 -4.07
N ILE A 159 -2.89 -4.47 -4.17
CA ILE A 159 -3.98 -5.42 -4.32
C ILE A 159 -4.58 -5.19 -5.71
N GLY A 160 -4.65 -6.26 -6.50
CA GLY A 160 -5.33 -6.21 -7.78
C GLY A 160 -6.85 -6.13 -7.63
N LYS A 161 -7.54 -5.57 -8.64
CA LYS A 161 -9.00 -5.56 -8.66
C LYS A 161 -9.60 -6.97 -8.78
N PRO A 162 -10.77 -7.22 -8.16
CA PRO A 162 -11.53 -8.45 -8.40
C PRO A 162 -11.87 -8.61 -9.90
N GLY A 163 -11.66 -9.81 -10.45
CA GLY A 163 -12.00 -10.14 -11.84
C GLY A 163 -10.86 -10.01 -12.86
N SER A 164 -9.64 -9.66 -12.44
CA SER A 164 -8.43 -9.93 -13.23
C SER A 164 -7.66 -11.06 -12.56
N ASP A 165 -7.02 -11.93 -13.35
CA ASP A 165 -6.17 -13.02 -12.83
C ASP A 165 -4.83 -12.45 -12.35
N PHE A 166 -4.89 -11.64 -11.29
CA PHE A 166 -3.71 -11.20 -10.58
C PHE A 166 -2.99 -12.44 -10.06
N GLY A 167 -1.77 -12.64 -10.54
CA GLY A 167 -0.85 -13.62 -9.99
C GLY A 167 -0.35 -13.18 -8.61
N THR A 168 0.90 -13.46 -8.28
CA THR A 168 1.40 -13.17 -6.93
C THR A 168 1.89 -11.72 -6.84
N LEU A 169 1.26 -10.91 -6.00
CA LEU A 169 1.75 -9.59 -5.58
C LEU A 169 2.33 -9.68 -4.16
N ALA A 170 3.65 -9.83 -4.07
CA ALA A 170 4.32 -9.96 -2.78
C ALA A 170 4.31 -8.62 -2.01
N PRO A 171 3.88 -8.60 -0.74
CA PRO A 171 3.84 -7.39 0.06
C PRO A 171 5.21 -7.03 0.64
N ALA A 172 5.40 -5.75 0.97
CA ALA A 172 6.56 -5.30 1.72
C ALA A 172 6.22 -5.35 3.20
N ARG A 173 7.08 -6.02 3.97
CA ARG A 173 6.97 -6.13 5.42
C ARG A 173 8.24 -5.60 6.04
N PHE A 174 8.09 -4.72 7.01
CA PHE A 174 9.21 -4.18 7.77
C PHE A 174 8.77 -3.87 9.19
N SER A 175 9.72 -3.77 10.09
CA SER A 175 9.48 -3.46 11.50
C SER A 175 10.56 -2.57 12.05
N PHE A 176 10.20 -1.77 13.03
CA PHE A 176 11.10 -0.89 13.75
C PHE A 176 10.68 -0.76 15.22
N GLU A 177 11.62 -0.36 16.06
CA GLU A 177 11.43 -0.16 17.49
C GLU A 177 11.66 1.31 17.85
N VAL A 178 10.75 1.90 18.60
CA VAL A 178 10.89 3.24 19.18
C VAL A 178 11.31 3.08 20.65
N LYS A 179 12.44 3.68 21.03
CA LYS A 179 13.08 3.51 22.36
C LYS A 179 12.85 4.68 23.32
#